data_AF-A0A0T5NXK8-F1
#
_entry.id   AF-A0A0T5NXK8-F1
#
_cell.length_a   1.000
_cell.length_b   1.000
_cell.length_c   1.000
_cell.angle_alpha   90.00
_cell.angle_beta   90.00
_cell.angle_gamma   90.00
#
_symmetry.space_group_name_H-M   'P 1'
#
loop_
_entity.id
_entity.type
_entity.pdbx_description
1 polymer ?
#
loop_
_entity_poly.entity_id
_entity_poly.type
_entity_poly.pdbx_seq_one_letter_code
_entity_poly.pdbx_strand_id
1 'polypeptide(L)'
;MLADDNGVPPAASATIEAGPRLTNIDDPVTRTIALRGPGDVLRLEGGTVTKTMPAPGARDCAPNFFPYVEFADPELPWLYTPARPGPTNRLMPWLCLIAVEEGPEIVLSSLADPPVMRLSIASGAGQRLPPLTEAHAWAHLQDVEGAQGPRTVARLLSPMRLKPRAQYTACLVPTFEAGRLAGLGRDADPSGPLLAWQDGTAAQGQGVGRGQGRQGGPDRRKDTGQDHDWQGQAGQDQAGKDLNRKDRGRSR
;
A
#
# COMPACT_ATOMS: atom_id res chain seq x y z
N MET A 1 -18.92 -3.13 -4.47
CA MET A 1 -18.73 -2.25 -3.30
C MET A 1 -18.79 -0.81 -3.76
N LEU A 2 -19.48 0.06 -3.03
CA LEU A 2 -19.53 1.50 -3.31
C LEU A 2 -18.48 2.23 -2.47
N ALA A 3 -17.87 3.26 -3.02
CA ALA A 3 -17.03 4.18 -2.28
C ALA A 3 -17.86 5.11 -1.38
N ASP A 4 -17.22 5.68 -0.37
CA ASP A 4 -17.82 6.72 0.48
C ASP A 4 -17.95 8.08 -0.25
N ASP A 5 -18.40 9.11 0.47
CA ASP A 5 -18.60 10.46 -0.09
C ASP A 5 -17.30 11.13 -0.57
N ASN A 6 -16.14 10.63 -0.15
CA ASN A 6 -14.81 11.08 -0.56
C ASN A 6 -14.20 10.16 -1.64
N GLY A 7 -14.95 9.16 -2.12
CA GLY A 7 -14.49 8.20 -3.11
C GLY A 7 -13.58 7.12 -2.54
N VAL A 8 -13.44 7.00 -1.22
CA VAL A 8 -12.61 5.98 -0.57
C VAL A 8 -13.35 4.63 -0.57
N PRO A 9 -12.72 3.54 -1.05
CA PRO A 9 -13.31 2.20 -0.98
C PRO A 9 -13.47 1.69 0.46
N PRO A 10 -14.39 0.74 0.71
CA PRO A 10 -14.50 0.12 2.03
C PRO A 10 -13.38 -0.89 2.35
N ALA A 11 -12.64 -1.36 1.34
CA ALA A 11 -11.58 -2.36 1.46
C ALA A 11 -10.51 -2.18 0.38
N ALA A 12 -9.35 -2.81 0.56
CA ALA A 12 -8.24 -2.79 -0.42
C ALA A 12 -8.35 -3.89 -1.50
N SER A 13 -9.40 -4.72 -1.45
CA SER A 13 -9.61 -5.84 -2.37
C SER A 13 -11.08 -5.96 -2.74
N ALA A 14 -11.35 -6.61 -3.87
CA ALA A 14 -12.70 -6.88 -4.35
C ALA A 14 -12.77 -8.29 -4.95
N THR A 15 -13.95 -8.89 -4.88
CA THR A 15 -14.26 -10.16 -5.52
C THR A 15 -15.48 -10.03 -6.43
N ILE A 16 -15.59 -10.92 -7.40
CA ILE A 16 -16.78 -11.11 -8.22
C ILE A 16 -17.20 -12.57 -8.15
N GLU A 17 -18.50 -12.84 -8.21
CA GLU A 17 -19.00 -14.18 -8.46
C GLU A 17 -19.21 -14.38 -9.96
N ALA A 18 -18.59 -15.40 -10.51
CA ALA A 18 -18.74 -15.80 -11.90
C ALA A 18 -19.35 -17.19 -11.97
N GLY A 19 -20.43 -17.33 -12.73
CA GLY A 19 -21.06 -18.61 -13.05
C GLY A 19 -20.89 -18.94 -14.53
N PRO A 20 -19.72 -19.43 -15.00
CA PRO A 20 -19.58 -19.88 -16.38
C PRO A 20 -20.57 -21.01 -16.66
N ARG A 21 -21.30 -20.87 -17.77
CA ARG A 21 -22.09 -21.97 -18.36
C ARG A 21 -21.18 -22.73 -19.33
N LEU A 22 -20.93 -23.99 -19.02
CA LEU A 22 -20.14 -24.89 -19.86
C LEU A 22 -21.09 -25.67 -20.77
N THR A 23 -20.74 -25.83 -22.05
CA THR A 23 -21.53 -26.65 -22.98
C THR A 23 -21.58 -28.08 -22.46
N ASN A 24 -22.77 -28.69 -22.41
CA ASN A 24 -23.04 -30.03 -21.89
C ASN A 24 -22.88 -30.20 -20.37
N ILE A 25 -22.91 -29.11 -19.60
CA ILE A 25 -23.08 -29.14 -18.14
C ILE A 25 -24.31 -28.31 -17.81
N ASP A 26 -25.33 -28.95 -17.24
CA ASP A 26 -26.63 -28.33 -17.00
C ASP A 26 -26.60 -27.33 -15.83
N ASP A 27 -25.78 -27.61 -14.82
CA ASP A 27 -25.63 -26.77 -13.63
C ASP A 27 -24.49 -25.75 -13.78
N PRO A 28 -24.75 -24.45 -13.62
CA PRO A 28 -23.70 -23.44 -13.64
C PRO A 28 -22.77 -23.60 -12.43
N VAL A 29 -21.46 -23.58 -12.70
CA VAL A 29 -20.44 -23.65 -11.64
C VAL A 29 -20.15 -22.25 -11.14
N THR A 30 -20.69 -21.85 -9.98
CA THR A 30 -20.36 -20.55 -9.38
C THR A 30 -18.98 -20.59 -8.74
N ARG A 31 -18.13 -19.61 -9.07
CA ARG A 31 -16.82 -19.39 -8.48
C ARG A 31 -16.67 -17.93 -8.04
N THR A 32 -16.13 -17.72 -6.86
CA THR A 32 -15.66 -16.41 -6.42
C THR A 32 -14.27 -16.17 -6.99
N ILE A 33 -14.10 -15.06 -7.71
CA ILE A 33 -12.85 -14.64 -8.33
C ILE A 33 -12.38 -13.36 -7.64
N ALA A 34 -11.13 -13.34 -7.19
CA ALA A 34 -10.49 -12.13 -6.70
C ALA A 34 -10.11 -11.21 -7.87
N LEU A 35 -10.47 -9.93 -7.78
CA LEU A 35 -10.01 -8.91 -8.70
C LEU A 35 -8.63 -8.43 -8.29
N ARG A 36 -7.82 -8.03 -9.28
CA ARG A 36 -6.53 -7.38 -9.01
C ARG A 36 -6.77 -6.02 -8.38
N GLY A 37 -6.08 -5.76 -7.27
CA GLY A 37 -6.13 -4.52 -6.53
C GLY A 37 -4.77 -3.83 -6.43
N PRO A 38 -4.66 -2.77 -5.61
CA PRO A 38 -3.44 -1.97 -5.53
C PRO A 38 -2.22 -2.76 -5.04
N GLY A 39 -2.45 -3.77 -4.19
CA GLY A 39 -1.38 -4.65 -3.68
C GLY A 39 -0.86 -5.67 -4.71
N ASP A 40 -1.53 -5.84 -5.85
CA ASP A 40 -1.07 -6.73 -6.92
C ASP A 40 -0.12 -6.03 -7.90
N VAL A 41 0.05 -4.71 -7.80
CA VAL A 41 0.84 -3.92 -8.75
C VAL A 41 2.23 -3.64 -8.17
N LEU A 42 3.24 -4.29 -8.73
CA LEU A 42 4.63 -4.13 -8.29
C LEU A 42 5.36 -2.97 -8.98
N ARG A 43 5.03 -2.71 -10.24
CA ARG A 43 5.65 -1.64 -11.04
C ARG A 43 4.73 -1.19 -12.16
N LEU A 44 4.89 0.06 -12.58
CA LEU A 44 4.38 0.54 -13.85
C LEU A 44 5.43 0.34 -14.94
N GLU A 45 4.97 0.12 -16.17
CA GLU A 45 5.85 0.02 -17.31
C GLU A 45 6.46 1.40 -17.64
N GLY A 46 7.67 1.39 -18.21
CA GLY A 46 8.26 2.62 -18.73
C GLY A 46 7.40 3.21 -19.85
N GLY A 47 7.18 4.51 -19.84
CA GLY A 47 6.37 5.20 -20.86
C GLY A 47 4.87 5.28 -20.55
N THR A 48 4.40 4.64 -19.47
CA THR A 48 3.02 4.81 -18.98
C THR A 48 2.72 6.28 -18.64
N VAL A 49 3.70 6.99 -18.04
CA VAL A 49 3.68 8.45 -17.94
C VAL A 49 4.14 9.05 -19.27
N THR A 50 3.22 9.73 -19.96
CA THR A 50 3.48 10.33 -21.27
C THR A 50 3.86 11.80 -21.21
N LYS A 51 3.56 12.47 -20.09
CA LYS A 51 3.98 13.84 -19.83
C LYS A 51 4.24 14.05 -18.35
N THR A 52 5.25 14.86 -18.08
CA THR A 52 5.55 15.37 -16.74
C THR A 52 5.65 16.88 -16.84
N MET A 53 4.95 17.59 -15.96
CA MET A 53 4.98 19.04 -15.87
C MET A 53 5.19 19.46 -14.41
N PRO A 54 6.22 20.24 -14.08
CA PRO A 54 7.33 20.62 -14.95
C PRO A 54 8.13 19.43 -15.48
N ALA A 55 8.87 19.62 -16.58
CA ALA A 55 9.77 18.58 -17.06
C ALA A 55 10.86 18.27 -16.02
N PRO A 56 11.39 17.03 -15.96
CA PRO A 56 12.49 16.71 -15.05
C PRO A 56 13.66 17.68 -15.19
N GLY A 57 14.14 18.23 -14.08
CA GLY A 57 15.24 19.20 -14.06
C GLY A 57 14.86 20.62 -14.50
N ALA A 58 13.59 20.90 -14.78
CA ALA A 58 13.12 22.25 -15.10
C ALA A 58 13.49 23.25 -13.99
N ARG A 59 13.96 24.42 -14.41
CA ARG A 59 14.30 25.56 -13.55
C ARG A 59 13.26 26.67 -13.74
N ASP A 60 13.15 27.56 -12.77
CA ASP A 60 12.29 28.75 -12.84
C ASP A 60 10.81 28.47 -13.14
N CYS A 61 10.31 27.35 -12.62
CA CYS A 61 8.90 26.99 -12.71
C CYS A 61 8.04 28.00 -11.93
N ALA A 62 6.97 28.49 -12.55
CA ALA A 62 6.09 29.44 -11.90
C ALA A 62 5.39 28.73 -10.69
N PRO A 63 5.53 29.26 -9.46
CA PRO A 63 5.14 28.56 -8.23
C PRO A 63 3.62 28.46 -8.04
N ASN A 64 2.84 29.10 -8.90
CA ASN A 64 1.37 29.09 -8.89
C ASN A 64 0.75 27.95 -9.71
N PHE A 65 1.56 27.08 -10.32
CA PHE A 65 1.09 25.89 -11.01
C PHE A 65 1.32 24.64 -10.15
N PHE A 66 0.34 23.74 -10.17
CA PHE A 66 0.48 22.42 -9.56
C PHE A 66 1.24 21.49 -10.51
N PRO A 67 2.30 20.80 -10.03
CA PRO A 67 2.92 19.74 -10.81
C PRO A 67 1.90 18.67 -11.20
N TYR A 68 2.03 18.09 -12.38
CA TYR A 68 1.18 17.01 -12.84
C TYR A 68 1.92 16.02 -13.73
N VAL A 69 1.34 14.82 -13.83
CA VAL A 69 1.70 13.81 -14.82
C VAL A 69 0.48 13.44 -15.65
N GLU A 70 0.71 13.06 -16.91
CA GLU A 70 -0.32 12.54 -17.83
C GLU A 70 -0.08 11.08 -18.17
N PHE A 71 -1.18 10.32 -18.27
CA PHE A 71 -1.20 8.93 -18.71
C PHE A 71 -1.94 8.82 -20.03
N ALA A 72 -1.41 7.98 -20.94
CA ALA A 72 -2.12 7.64 -22.18
C ALA A 72 -3.38 6.83 -21.89
N ASP A 73 -3.30 5.90 -20.95
CA ASP A 73 -4.44 5.08 -20.53
C ASP A 73 -5.29 5.86 -19.51
N PRO A 74 -6.49 6.34 -19.90
CA PRO A 74 -7.29 7.23 -19.06
C PRO A 74 -7.81 6.54 -17.79
N GLU A 75 -7.95 5.21 -17.81
CA GLU A 75 -8.43 4.45 -16.66
C GLU A 75 -7.35 4.17 -15.62
N LEU A 76 -6.06 4.30 -15.98
CA LEU A 76 -4.96 3.81 -15.15
C LEU A 76 -5.01 4.31 -13.70
N PRO A 77 -5.29 5.60 -13.39
CA PRO A 77 -5.31 6.05 -12.00
C PRO A 77 -6.39 5.38 -11.14
N TRP A 78 -7.43 4.81 -11.75
CA TRP A 78 -8.53 4.13 -11.05
C TRP A 78 -8.61 2.63 -11.30
N LEU A 79 -7.81 2.10 -12.24
CA LEU A 79 -7.90 0.71 -12.71
C LEU A 79 -7.85 -0.33 -11.59
N TYR A 80 -7.06 -0.06 -10.55
CA TYR A 80 -6.92 -0.96 -9.39
C TYR A 80 -7.64 -0.46 -8.14
N THR A 81 -8.52 0.54 -8.24
CA THR A 81 -9.36 0.96 -7.11
C THR A 81 -10.50 -0.05 -6.91
N PRO A 82 -10.58 -0.75 -5.78
CA PRO A 82 -11.53 -1.86 -5.55
C PRO A 82 -12.95 -1.39 -5.17
N ALA A 83 -13.46 -0.35 -5.83
CA ALA A 83 -14.83 0.13 -5.63
C ALA A 83 -15.40 0.76 -6.89
N ARG A 84 -16.73 0.86 -6.91
CA ARG A 84 -17.44 1.74 -7.83
C ARG A 84 -17.61 3.12 -7.18
N PRO A 85 -17.80 4.19 -7.98
CA PRO A 85 -18.14 5.51 -7.44
C PRO A 85 -19.34 5.43 -6.50
N GLY A 86 -19.28 6.20 -5.42
CA GLY A 86 -20.37 6.35 -4.44
C GLY A 86 -21.49 7.29 -4.92
N PRO A 87 -22.44 7.66 -4.04
CA PRO A 87 -23.53 8.58 -4.36
C PRO A 87 -23.08 9.97 -4.86
N THR A 88 -21.89 10.42 -4.42
CA THR A 88 -21.28 11.68 -4.86
C THR A 88 -20.54 11.57 -6.19
N ASN A 89 -20.60 10.41 -6.85
CA ASN A 89 -19.90 10.07 -8.09
C ASN A 89 -18.37 10.29 -8.02
N ARG A 90 -17.80 10.16 -6.82
CA ARG A 90 -16.37 10.23 -6.57
C ARG A 90 -15.77 8.84 -6.48
N LEU A 91 -14.54 8.73 -6.98
CA LEU A 91 -13.71 7.54 -6.84
C LEU A 91 -12.26 7.97 -6.62
N MET A 92 -11.66 7.50 -5.54
CA MET A 92 -10.27 7.76 -5.21
C MET A 92 -9.36 6.99 -6.17
N PRO A 93 -8.32 7.61 -6.75
CA PRO A 93 -7.34 6.89 -7.55
C PRO A 93 -6.47 6.01 -6.64
N TRP A 94 -5.98 4.88 -7.16
CA TRP A 94 -5.03 4.02 -6.45
C TRP A 94 -3.60 4.56 -6.48
N LEU A 95 -3.35 5.59 -7.29
CA LEU A 95 -2.11 6.35 -7.38
C LEU A 95 -2.38 7.84 -7.11
N CYS A 96 -1.43 8.53 -6.50
CA CYS A 96 -1.41 9.99 -6.48
C CYS A 96 -0.01 10.52 -6.78
N LEU A 97 0.05 11.77 -7.23
CA LEU A 97 1.30 12.48 -7.41
C LEU A 97 1.59 13.31 -6.17
N ILE A 98 2.75 13.11 -5.55
CA ILE A 98 3.26 13.96 -4.47
C ILE A 98 4.47 14.73 -4.96
N ALA A 99 4.64 15.96 -4.50
CA ALA A 99 5.86 16.73 -4.69
C ALA A 99 6.43 17.03 -3.31
N VAL A 100 7.65 16.55 -3.05
CA VAL A 100 8.34 16.74 -1.77
C VAL A 100 9.53 17.66 -1.97
N GLU A 101 9.64 18.68 -1.12
CA GLU A 101 10.79 19.57 -1.09
C GLU A 101 12.02 18.78 -0.66
N GLU A 102 13.10 18.86 -1.45
CA GLU A 102 14.33 18.17 -1.13
C GLU A 102 14.96 18.73 0.15
N GLY A 103 15.55 17.84 0.93
CA GLY A 103 16.15 18.19 2.21
C GLY A 103 16.64 16.94 2.95
N PRO A 104 17.32 17.11 4.08
CA PRO A 104 17.95 16.01 4.81
C PRO A 104 16.95 14.95 5.32
N GLU A 105 15.67 15.30 5.43
CA GLU A 105 14.62 14.39 5.89
C GLU A 105 13.95 13.60 4.76
N ILE A 106 14.27 13.90 3.49
CA ILE A 106 13.70 13.27 2.31
C ILE A 106 14.80 12.45 1.63
N VAL A 107 14.67 11.12 1.68
CA VAL A 107 15.67 10.20 1.12
C VAL A 107 15.02 9.32 0.07
N LEU A 108 15.53 9.40 -1.15
CA LEU A 108 15.18 8.50 -2.23
C LEU A 108 16.26 7.41 -2.35
N SER A 109 15.86 6.14 -2.27
CA SER A 109 16.79 5.00 -2.30
C SER A 109 16.26 3.89 -3.20
N SER A 110 17.15 3.17 -3.89
CA SER A 110 16.75 1.95 -4.61
C SER A 110 16.63 0.77 -3.64
N LEU A 111 15.62 -0.06 -3.83
CA LEU A 111 15.40 -1.30 -3.10
C LEU A 111 15.92 -2.56 -3.82
N ALA A 112 16.02 -2.51 -5.14
CA ALA A 112 16.28 -3.67 -5.98
C ALA A 112 16.99 -3.27 -7.29
N ASP A 113 17.34 -4.27 -8.11
CA ASP A 113 17.79 -4.10 -9.49
C ASP A 113 16.93 -5.01 -10.40
N PRO A 114 16.16 -4.47 -11.38
CA PRO A 114 16.01 -3.04 -11.71
C PRO A 114 15.40 -2.21 -10.56
N PRO A 115 15.63 -0.88 -10.55
CA PRO A 115 15.34 -0.05 -9.39
C PRO A 115 13.85 0.04 -9.09
N VAL A 116 13.48 -0.40 -7.87
CA VAL A 116 12.24 -0.01 -7.19
C VAL A 116 12.61 1.09 -6.21
N MET A 117 12.07 2.29 -6.44
CA MET A 117 12.43 3.45 -5.64
C MET A 117 11.59 3.54 -4.37
N ARG A 118 12.26 3.71 -3.23
CA ARG A 118 11.65 4.02 -1.94
C ARG A 118 11.91 5.48 -1.59
N LEU A 119 10.83 6.21 -1.39
CA LEU A 119 10.83 7.50 -0.71
C LEU A 119 10.73 7.29 0.79
N SER A 120 11.69 7.82 1.55
CA SER A 120 11.65 7.86 3.02
C SER A 120 11.49 9.31 3.48
N ILE A 121 10.57 9.53 4.41
CA ILE A 121 10.33 10.83 5.05
C ILE A 121 10.61 10.63 6.54
N ALA A 122 11.63 11.30 7.07
CA ALA A 122 12.16 11.04 8.41
C ALA A 122 11.21 11.44 9.54
N SER A 123 10.37 12.46 9.35
CA SER A 123 9.41 12.92 10.34
C SER A 123 8.21 13.63 9.68
N GLY A 124 7.04 13.58 10.32
CA GLY A 124 5.87 14.37 9.91
C GLY A 124 5.30 14.03 8.53
N ALA A 125 5.44 12.79 8.05
CA ALA A 125 4.94 12.38 6.73
C ALA A 125 3.45 12.71 6.55
N GLY A 126 2.61 12.35 7.52
CA GLY A 126 1.16 12.67 7.47
C GLY A 126 0.82 14.17 7.50
N GLN A 127 1.77 15.06 7.81
CA GLN A 127 1.58 16.52 7.77
C GLN A 127 2.15 17.16 6.49
N ARG A 128 3.05 16.45 5.80
CA ARG A 128 3.72 16.90 4.58
C ARG A 128 3.05 16.39 3.31
N LEU A 129 2.34 15.27 3.42
CA LEU A 129 1.65 14.63 2.31
C LEU A 129 0.19 15.08 2.27
N PRO A 130 -0.43 15.12 1.08
CA PRO A 130 -1.83 15.48 0.97
C PRO A 130 -2.74 14.46 1.67
N PRO A 131 -3.88 14.89 2.23
CA PRO A 131 -4.87 13.97 2.76
C PRO A 131 -5.42 13.09 1.64
N LEU A 132 -5.29 11.76 1.79
CA LEU A 132 -5.67 10.82 0.73
C LEU A 132 -7.18 10.74 0.50
N THR A 133 -7.99 11.12 1.49
CA THR A 133 -9.43 11.32 1.33
C THR A 133 -9.77 12.38 0.29
N GLU A 134 -8.85 13.29 -0.03
CA GLU A 134 -9.01 14.31 -1.06
C GLU A 134 -8.36 13.93 -2.40
N ALA A 135 -7.74 12.75 -2.53
CA ALA A 135 -7.01 12.37 -3.74
C ALA A 135 -7.89 12.34 -5.01
N HIS A 136 -9.19 12.12 -4.87
CA HIS A 136 -10.15 12.19 -5.97
C HIS A 136 -10.22 13.59 -6.62
N ALA A 137 -9.93 14.67 -5.88
CA ALA A 137 -9.96 16.04 -6.40
C ALA A 137 -8.74 16.36 -7.28
N TRP A 138 -7.68 15.56 -7.17
CA TRP A 138 -6.40 15.77 -7.84
C TRP A 138 -6.16 14.77 -8.99
N ALA A 139 -7.21 14.05 -9.37
CA ALA A 139 -7.22 13.12 -10.49
C ALA A 139 -8.39 13.46 -11.43
N HIS A 140 -8.11 13.61 -12.72
CA HIS A 140 -9.17 13.89 -13.68
C HIS A 140 -8.84 13.34 -15.08
N LEU A 141 -9.89 13.14 -15.86
CA LEU A 141 -9.80 12.95 -17.30
C LEU A 141 -9.78 14.31 -17.99
N GLN A 142 -9.01 14.42 -19.06
CA GLN A 142 -9.01 15.61 -19.90
C GLN A 142 -8.91 15.23 -21.37
N ASP A 143 -9.77 15.82 -22.18
CA ASP A 143 -9.63 15.79 -23.62
C ASP A 143 -8.53 16.75 -24.06
N VAL A 144 -7.61 16.23 -24.86
CA VAL A 144 -6.46 16.96 -25.40
C VAL A 144 -6.36 16.73 -26.90
N GLU A 145 -5.85 17.72 -27.61
CA GLU A 145 -5.51 17.55 -29.02
C GLU A 145 -4.23 16.72 -29.14
N GLY A 146 -4.27 15.67 -29.94
CA GLY A 146 -3.15 14.78 -30.22
C GLY A 146 -2.73 14.84 -31.69
N ALA A 147 -1.57 14.27 -32.01
CA ALA A 147 -1.07 14.23 -33.39
C ALA A 147 -1.98 13.46 -34.36
N GLN A 148 -2.83 12.57 -33.85
CA GLN A 148 -3.78 11.74 -34.60
C GLN A 148 -5.24 12.20 -34.40
N GLY A 149 -5.43 13.39 -33.83
CA GLY A 149 -6.73 13.94 -33.44
C GLY A 149 -6.96 13.95 -31.92
N PRO A 150 -8.18 14.30 -31.48
CA PRO A 150 -8.55 14.37 -30.08
C PRO A 150 -8.38 13.03 -29.37
N ARG A 151 -7.88 13.08 -28.13
CA ARG A 151 -7.80 11.91 -27.24
C ARG A 151 -8.07 12.31 -25.79
N THR A 152 -8.61 11.38 -25.01
CA THR A 152 -8.76 11.55 -23.56
C THR A 152 -7.52 11.01 -22.86
N VAL A 153 -6.95 11.81 -21.96
CA VAL A 153 -5.84 11.41 -21.07
C VAL A 153 -6.27 11.49 -19.62
N ALA A 154 -5.59 10.77 -18.74
CA ALA A 154 -5.71 11.00 -17.31
C ALA A 154 -4.58 11.90 -16.80
N ARG A 155 -4.90 12.76 -15.83
CA ARG A 155 -3.94 13.62 -15.13
C ARG A 155 -4.00 13.38 -13.63
N LEU A 156 -2.82 13.27 -13.02
CA LEU A 156 -2.65 13.34 -11.58
C LEU A 156 -1.86 14.60 -11.23
N LEU A 157 -2.41 15.43 -10.35
CA LEU A 157 -1.81 16.67 -9.87
C LEU A 157 -1.28 16.48 -8.46
N SER A 158 -0.18 17.16 -8.15
CA SER A 158 0.29 17.32 -6.78
C SER A 158 -0.26 18.62 -6.21
N PRO A 159 -1.06 18.60 -5.12
CA PRO A 159 -1.62 19.80 -4.51
C PRO A 159 -0.60 20.63 -3.71
N MET A 160 0.67 20.23 -3.71
CA MET A 160 1.71 20.93 -2.97
C MET A 160 1.90 22.35 -3.50
N ARG A 161 1.83 23.34 -2.61
CA ARG A 161 2.22 24.71 -2.94
C ARG A 161 3.74 24.82 -2.97
N LEU A 162 4.29 25.00 -4.17
CA LEU A 162 5.74 25.10 -4.36
C LEU A 162 6.30 26.42 -3.82
N LYS A 163 7.42 26.34 -3.11
CA LYS A 163 8.17 27.51 -2.66
C LYS A 163 9.09 27.99 -3.79
N PRO A 164 9.27 29.32 -3.96
CA PRO A 164 10.27 29.85 -4.86
C PRO A 164 11.68 29.36 -4.49
N ARG A 165 12.52 29.08 -5.49
CA ARG A 165 13.94 28.72 -5.33
C ARG A 165 14.18 27.47 -4.45
N ALA A 166 13.26 26.52 -4.46
CA ALA A 166 13.42 25.23 -3.80
C ALA A 166 13.46 24.08 -4.81
N GLN A 167 14.17 23.02 -4.46
CA GLN A 167 14.23 21.79 -5.25
C GLN A 167 13.15 20.83 -4.77
N TYR A 168 12.54 20.12 -5.71
CA TYR A 168 11.45 19.19 -5.43
C TYR A 168 11.65 17.91 -6.20
N THR A 169 11.40 16.79 -5.52
CA THR A 169 11.22 15.49 -6.16
C THR A 169 9.72 15.20 -6.27
N ALA A 170 9.24 14.92 -7.48
CA ALA A 170 7.89 14.45 -7.71
C ALA A 170 7.86 12.91 -7.75
N CYS A 171 6.98 12.31 -6.95
CA CYS A 171 6.84 10.87 -6.85
C CYS A 171 5.40 10.47 -7.17
N LEU A 172 5.24 9.53 -8.10
CA LEU A 172 3.99 8.81 -8.28
C LEU A 172 3.96 7.65 -7.29
N VAL A 173 3.01 7.65 -6.36
CA VAL A 173 2.98 6.71 -5.24
C VAL A 173 1.60 6.06 -5.07
N PRO A 174 1.50 4.83 -4.53
CA PRO A 174 0.23 4.23 -4.19
C PRO A 174 -0.50 5.00 -3.07
N THR A 175 -1.83 5.10 -3.18
CA THR A 175 -2.70 5.67 -2.13
C THR A 175 -3.14 4.61 -1.11
N PHE A 176 -3.08 3.32 -1.46
CA PHE A 176 -3.45 2.22 -0.58
C PHE A 176 -2.22 1.65 0.13
N GLU A 177 -2.39 1.28 1.39
CA GLU A 177 -1.31 0.65 2.18
C GLU A 177 -0.85 -0.66 1.55
N ALA A 178 -1.80 -1.46 1.03
CA ALA A 178 -1.48 -2.70 0.34
C ALA A 178 -0.53 -2.46 -0.86
N GLY A 179 -0.75 -1.39 -1.64
CA GLY A 179 0.13 -1.03 -2.74
C GLY A 179 1.49 -0.50 -2.27
N ARG A 180 1.52 0.29 -1.18
CA ARG A 180 2.78 0.75 -0.56
C ARG A 180 3.62 -0.42 -0.09
N LEU A 181 3.03 -1.38 0.62
CA LEU A 181 3.73 -2.56 1.13
C LEU A 181 4.20 -3.48 -0.01
N ALA A 182 3.36 -3.72 -1.02
CA ALA A 182 3.73 -4.49 -2.20
C ALA A 182 4.96 -3.90 -2.90
N GLY A 183 4.98 -2.57 -3.13
CA GLY A 183 6.14 -1.87 -3.69
C GLY A 183 7.39 -1.91 -2.80
N LEU A 184 7.24 -2.14 -1.49
CA LEU A 184 8.34 -2.33 -0.54
C LEU A 184 8.76 -3.82 -0.40
N GLY A 185 8.13 -4.73 -1.14
CA GLY A 185 8.36 -6.17 -1.02
C GLY A 185 7.89 -6.74 0.32
N ARG A 186 6.80 -6.18 0.87
CA ARG A 186 6.20 -6.58 2.15
C ARG A 186 4.76 -7.03 1.94
N ASP A 187 4.34 -8.01 2.73
CA ASP A 187 2.95 -8.44 2.73
C ASP A 187 2.07 -7.47 3.52
N ALA A 188 0.85 -7.27 3.03
CA ALA A 188 -0.16 -6.46 3.72
C ALA A 188 -0.86 -7.27 4.81
N ASP A 189 -1.00 -6.68 5.99
CA ASP A 189 -1.90 -7.18 7.03
C ASP A 189 -3.34 -6.80 6.66
N PRO A 190 -4.28 -7.77 6.52
CA PRO A 190 -5.68 -7.48 6.25
C PRO A 190 -6.37 -6.61 7.31
N SER A 191 -5.84 -6.59 8.54
CA SER A 191 -6.32 -5.75 9.65
C SER A 191 -5.59 -4.40 9.75
N GLY A 192 -4.61 -4.18 8.86
CA GLY A 192 -3.85 -2.94 8.78
C GLY A 192 -4.68 -1.76 8.26
N PRO A 193 -4.05 -0.56 8.21
CA PRO A 193 -4.71 0.61 7.64
C PRO A 193 -5.02 0.40 6.16
N LEU A 194 -6.14 0.97 5.70
CA LEU A 194 -6.53 0.92 4.29
C LEU A 194 -5.63 1.80 3.41
N LEU A 195 -5.43 3.04 3.86
CA LEU A 195 -4.68 4.07 3.13
C LEU A 195 -3.21 4.07 3.53
N ALA A 196 -2.34 4.38 2.57
CA ALA A 196 -0.89 4.39 2.74
C ALA A 196 -0.41 5.40 3.79
N TRP A 197 -1.18 6.47 4.00
CA TRP A 197 -1.03 7.40 5.10
C TRP A 197 -2.36 8.08 5.43
N GLN A 198 -2.40 8.67 6.61
CA GLN A 198 -3.47 9.48 7.17
C GLN A 198 -2.84 10.65 7.93
N ASP A 199 -3.65 11.64 8.31
CA ASP A 199 -3.20 12.71 9.20
C ASP A 199 -2.57 12.12 10.47
N GLY A 200 -1.38 12.62 10.82
CA GLY A 200 -0.64 12.11 11.98
C GLY A 200 0.11 10.79 11.78
N THR A 201 0.14 10.23 10.56
CA THR A 201 1.00 9.07 10.25
C THR A 201 2.46 9.40 10.56
N ALA A 202 3.02 8.67 11.54
CA ALA A 202 4.41 8.80 11.92
C ALA A 202 5.34 8.29 10.81
N ALA A 203 6.52 8.89 10.71
CA ALA A 203 7.58 8.35 9.86
C ALA A 203 7.95 6.94 10.33
N GLN A 204 7.90 5.97 9.41
CA GLN A 204 8.43 4.63 9.71
C GLN A 204 9.95 4.67 9.56
N GLY A 205 10.65 4.70 10.70
CA GLY A 205 12.10 4.57 10.74
C GLY A 205 12.55 3.25 10.09
N GLN A 206 13.71 3.27 9.44
CA GLN A 206 14.33 2.04 8.96
C GLN A 206 14.62 1.15 10.16
N GLY A 207 13.85 0.06 10.32
CA GLY A 207 14.23 -1.03 11.20
C GLY A 207 15.52 -1.63 10.66
N VAL A 208 16.65 -1.16 11.17
CA VAL A 208 17.94 -1.82 10.99
C VAL A 208 17.78 -3.16 11.70
N GLY A 209 17.69 -4.24 10.93
CA GLY A 209 17.78 -5.59 11.46
C GLY A 209 19.08 -5.69 12.26
N ARG A 210 18.98 -5.73 13.59
CA ARG A 210 20.13 -6.06 14.44
C ARG A 210 20.45 -7.52 14.16
N GLY A 211 21.39 -7.75 13.25
CA GLY A 211 22.10 -9.01 13.15
C GLY A 211 22.65 -9.35 14.53
N GLN A 212 22.26 -10.50 15.06
CA GLN A 212 22.86 -11.07 16.25
C GLN A 212 24.35 -11.27 15.97
N GLY A 213 25.17 -10.37 16.52
CA GLY A 213 26.61 -10.52 16.53
C GLY A 213 26.97 -11.77 17.32
N ARG A 214 27.51 -12.78 16.63
CA ARG A 214 28.34 -13.81 17.24
C ARG A 214 29.51 -13.11 17.94
N GLN A 215 29.46 -12.99 19.26
CA GLN A 215 30.61 -12.61 20.06
C GLN A 215 31.47 -13.86 20.27
N GLY A 216 32.64 -13.86 19.64
CA GLY A 216 33.74 -14.75 19.99
C GLY A 216 34.24 -14.42 21.39
N GLY A 217 34.37 -15.44 22.22
CA GLY A 217 34.95 -15.31 23.55
C GLY A 217 36.47 -15.16 23.50
N PRO A 218 37.07 -14.69 24.60
CA PRO A 218 38.41 -15.09 24.98
C PRO A 218 38.42 -15.90 26.27
N ASP A 219 39.23 -16.95 26.20
CA ASP A 219 39.71 -17.86 27.23
C ASP A 219 40.32 -17.14 28.45
N ARG A 220 39.91 -17.51 29.68
CA ARG A 220 40.80 -17.63 30.84
C ARG A 220 40.15 -18.30 32.07
N ARG A 221 40.87 -19.32 32.54
CA ARG A 221 40.72 -20.18 33.73
C ARG A 221 40.43 -19.48 35.07
N LYS A 222 39.57 -20.12 35.88
CA LYS A 222 39.79 -20.70 37.25
C LYS A 222 38.42 -20.78 37.95
N ASP A 223 37.90 -21.98 38.15
CA ASP A 223 38.00 -22.80 39.37
C ASP A 223 37.00 -22.38 40.45
N THR A 224 35.99 -23.23 40.65
CA THR A 224 35.48 -23.77 41.93
C THR A 224 33.96 -23.98 41.89
N GLY A 225 33.54 -25.20 42.26
CA GLY A 225 32.36 -25.36 43.11
C GLY A 225 31.06 -25.83 42.46
N GLN A 226 30.86 -27.14 42.53
CA GLN A 226 29.61 -27.83 42.93
C GLN A 226 28.47 -27.96 41.91
N ASP A 227 28.38 -29.20 41.40
CA ASP A 227 27.23 -30.11 41.52
C ASP A 227 25.83 -29.52 41.40
N HIS A 228 25.09 -29.93 40.37
CA HIS A 228 24.12 -31.03 40.52
C HIS A 228 23.53 -31.44 39.17
N ASP A 229 23.63 -32.74 38.94
CA ASP A 229 23.11 -33.56 37.85
C ASP A 229 21.58 -33.67 37.93
N TRP A 230 20.88 -33.57 36.80
CA TRP A 230 19.51 -34.09 36.64
C TRP A 230 19.25 -34.47 35.18
N GLN A 231 19.64 -35.71 34.84
CA GLN A 231 18.90 -36.60 33.93
C GLN A 231 17.49 -36.79 34.53
N GLY A 232 16.34 -36.82 33.84
CA GLY A 232 16.02 -37.42 32.56
C GLY A 232 14.83 -38.37 32.77
N GLN A 233 13.85 -38.36 31.86
CA GLN A 233 12.81 -39.39 31.58
C GLN A 233 11.66 -39.54 32.61
N ALA A 234 10.37 -39.47 32.24
CA ALA A 234 9.51 -40.23 31.30
C ALA A 234 8.68 -41.35 31.98
N GLY A 235 7.40 -41.46 31.61
CA GLY A 235 6.41 -42.49 32.01
C GLY A 235 5.08 -41.84 32.42
N GLN A 236 3.97 -41.93 31.66
CA GLN A 236 3.00 -43.06 31.52
C GLN A 236 2.54 -43.57 32.91
N ASP A 237 1.26 -43.73 33.28
CA ASP A 237 0.10 -44.20 32.52
C ASP A 237 -1.24 -43.97 33.27
N GLN A 238 -2.34 -43.93 32.48
CA GLN A 238 -3.69 -44.52 32.68
C GLN A 238 -4.65 -44.27 33.88
N ALA A 239 -5.88 -43.90 33.45
CA ALA A 239 -7.18 -44.58 33.65
C ALA A 239 -8.18 -44.19 34.76
N GLY A 240 -9.42 -44.01 34.29
CA GLY A 240 -10.70 -44.27 34.98
C GLY A 240 -11.32 -43.07 35.71
N LYS A 241 -12.63 -42.88 35.83
CA LYS A 241 -13.85 -43.50 35.29
C LYS A 241 -15.05 -42.65 35.81
N ASP A 242 -16.22 -42.83 35.22
CA ASP A 242 -17.59 -42.59 35.77
C ASP A 242 -18.11 -41.13 35.84
N LEU A 243 -19.20 -40.72 35.16
CA LEU A 243 -20.63 -41.12 35.09
C LEU A 243 -21.56 -40.36 36.08
N ASN A 244 -22.36 -39.43 35.53
CA ASN A 244 -23.78 -39.08 35.80
C ASN A 244 -24.00 -37.60 35.41
N ARG A 245 -24.84 -37.16 34.46
CA ARG A 245 -26.22 -37.45 34.03
C ARG A 245 -27.32 -37.02 35.04
N LYS A 246 -28.21 -36.14 34.51
CA LYS A 246 -29.60 -35.80 34.89
C LYS A 246 -29.77 -34.82 36.06
N ASP A 247 -30.77 -33.95 36.11
CA ASP A 247 -31.92 -33.68 35.23
C ASP A 247 -32.55 -32.32 35.64
N ARG A 248 -33.23 -31.70 34.68
CA ARG A 248 -34.50 -30.93 34.77
C ARG A 248 -34.67 -29.79 35.80
N GLY A 249 -35.09 -28.65 35.26
CA GLY A 249 -36.52 -28.32 35.31
C GLY A 249 -36.95 -26.91 35.73
N ARG A 250 -37.58 -26.22 34.76
CA ARG A 250 -38.82 -25.41 34.84
C ARG A 250 -38.85 -24.03 35.53
N SER A 251 -39.29 -23.06 34.71
CA SER A 251 -40.31 -22.01 34.93
C SER A 251 -40.08 -20.99 36.05
N ARG A 252 -39.97 -19.71 35.68
CA ARG A 252 -41.07 -18.79 35.33
C ARG A 252 -40.52 -17.62 34.52
#